data_AF-A0A961S173-F1
#
_entry.id   AF-A0A961S173-F1
#
_cell.length_a   1.000
_cell.length_b   1.000
_cell.length_c   1.000
_cell.angle_alpha   90.00
_cell.angle_beta   90.00
_cell.angle_gamma   90.00
#
_symmetry.space_group_name_H-M   'P 1'
#
loop_
_entity.id
_entity.type
_entity.pdbx_description
1 polymer ?
#
loop_
_entity_poly.entity_id
_entity_poly.type
_entity_poly.pdbx_seq_one_letter_code
_entity_poly.pdbx_strand_id
1 'polypeptide(L)'
;DNALTEVVGDEHSNQLWIYGNTVDLDGITFTNWDAIDDWIHLYGSGDDHFDTSSLVTRDLAVVYGGLADVRLGDGYDEIVLHGQLLAGSILDGGADGLFGDTLSIASDAPPVVDLSVVTISDIETLKINSGYNGTVILTGDQIGGASLLQTVIGTNPGVVTLNVVGANVDLSSVDMAIWDFEDFIVIDGTDGDDTLIGTSETDTFNGGLGRDTITVEDGDTAYGDGANDTFLVAGNSHGIIDSAFYGGGGLSDRIVVTAQYMNIGSSLITGVEELEFRAGTGTSQIVANAANFGALGSIQRVIGASGTQYLSFFDVQTMDLSPVVFDSWNDAQDVVSVFGAIGATNIVTSAYRDVVTIDGIDDVVNTGAGDDDVSIEVNLTGSQIDAGAGSGDKVLLSTRNLNGLLDISGSMLSGFEYAEISDVVQNLQMDEQTLASNQFAQILGWATLGQTLTVSGTDIDLNGINFDGWYDDDDRLVLAAPGLAGDVNYDTSTLFVRTNAYVGAGLANIHLGDRDDFFTITGQPLAGSVLDGGTQFSRDDLILTQPGGTIDFTDVTLVDIEGLTWSQSGTAILRGDQIGGSSGLSYVQNL
;
A
#
# COMPACT_ATOMS: atom_id res chain seq x y z
N ASP A 1 26.73 -12.80 64.84
CA ASP A 1 27.32 -12.17 66.04
C ASP A 1 28.05 -10.89 65.65
N ASN A 2 27.34 -9.77 65.80
CA ASN A 2 27.64 -8.40 65.38
C ASN A 2 28.84 -7.80 66.13
N ALA A 3 30.03 -8.36 65.95
CA ALA A 3 31.26 -7.83 66.53
C ALA A 3 32.03 -6.91 65.58
N LEU A 4 31.77 -6.99 64.27
CA LEU A 4 32.36 -6.11 63.27
C LEU A 4 31.43 -4.91 63.08
N THR A 5 31.92 -3.72 63.35
CA THR A 5 31.16 -2.45 63.17
C THR A 5 31.85 -1.51 62.19
N GLU A 6 33.11 -1.79 61.84
CA GLU A 6 33.90 -0.98 60.92
C GLU A 6 34.90 -1.85 60.16
N VAL A 7 35.02 -1.61 58.85
CA VAL A 7 36.07 -2.15 57.98
C VAL A 7 36.85 -0.95 57.42
N VAL A 8 38.16 -0.89 57.69
CA VAL A 8 39.01 0.23 57.27
C VAL A 8 39.89 -0.22 56.13
N GLY A 9 39.74 0.42 54.96
CA GLY A 9 40.60 0.24 53.79
C GLY A 9 41.86 1.09 53.89
N ASP A 10 42.76 0.92 52.93
CA ASP A 10 43.86 1.86 52.68
C ASP A 10 43.69 2.59 51.34
N GLU A 11 44.59 3.53 51.01
CA GLU A 11 44.53 4.34 49.79
C GLU A 11 44.77 3.54 48.46
N HIS A 12 44.84 2.21 48.51
CA HIS A 12 44.97 1.33 47.34
C HIS A 12 43.68 0.55 47.08
N SER A 13 43.67 -0.28 46.03
CA SER A 13 42.58 -1.22 45.75
C SER A 13 42.49 -2.29 46.85
N ASN A 14 41.42 -2.24 47.62
CA ASN A 14 41.04 -3.18 48.65
C ASN A 14 40.10 -4.25 48.08
N GLN A 15 40.17 -5.46 48.62
CA GLN A 15 39.21 -6.52 48.28
C GLN A 15 38.72 -7.19 49.57
N LEU A 16 37.42 -7.18 49.79
CA LEU A 16 36.77 -7.93 50.87
C LEU A 16 35.99 -9.09 50.28
N TRP A 17 36.23 -10.29 50.80
CA TRP A 17 35.53 -11.50 50.39
C TRP A 17 34.79 -12.08 51.59
N ILE A 18 33.46 -12.03 51.56
CA ILE A 18 32.61 -12.55 52.63
C ILE A 18 31.85 -13.76 52.11
N TYR A 19 32.02 -14.89 52.80
CA TYR A 19 31.32 -16.14 52.48
C TYR A 19 30.39 -16.50 53.64
N GLY A 20 29.13 -16.78 53.33
CA GLY A 20 28.13 -17.16 54.33
C GLY A 20 26.89 -17.80 53.72
N ASN A 21 26.06 -18.41 54.56
CA ASN A 21 24.71 -18.78 54.14
C ASN A 21 23.75 -17.58 54.20
N THR A 22 24.04 -16.63 55.11
CA THR A 22 23.30 -15.38 55.34
C THR A 22 24.37 -14.36 55.68
N VAL A 23 24.47 -13.31 54.89
CA VAL A 23 25.40 -12.20 55.04
C VAL A 23 24.59 -10.96 55.36
N ASP A 24 24.79 -10.43 56.56
CA ASP A 24 24.14 -9.21 57.05
C ASP A 24 25.25 -8.20 57.38
N LEU A 25 25.35 -7.15 56.56
CA LEU A 25 26.32 -6.06 56.75
C LEU A 25 25.68 -4.81 57.35
N ASP A 26 24.43 -4.88 57.81
CA ASP A 26 23.76 -3.73 58.41
C ASP A 26 24.56 -3.17 59.59
N GLY A 27 24.81 -1.86 59.54
CA GLY A 27 25.51 -1.14 60.59
C GLY A 27 27.03 -1.35 60.61
N ILE A 28 27.62 -1.94 59.56
CA ILE A 28 29.07 -1.92 59.32
C ILE A 28 29.43 -0.66 58.53
N THR A 29 30.31 0.17 59.07
CA THR A 29 30.84 1.33 58.35
C THR A 29 32.10 0.96 57.58
N PHE A 30 32.20 1.35 56.31
CA PHE A 30 33.42 1.22 55.51
C PHE A 30 34.16 2.56 55.48
N THR A 31 35.38 2.60 56.02
CA THR A 31 36.20 3.84 56.11
C THR A 31 37.41 3.72 55.19
N ASN A 32 37.70 4.73 54.35
CA ASN A 32 38.77 4.71 53.33
C ASN A 32 38.63 3.57 52.31
N TRP A 33 37.40 3.31 51.88
CA TRP A 33 37.08 2.47 50.72
C TRP A 33 36.65 3.42 49.59
N ASP A 34 37.56 4.30 49.19
CA ASP A 34 37.33 5.39 48.22
C ASP A 34 38.27 5.30 47.01
N ALA A 35 38.93 4.15 46.80
CA ALA A 35 39.70 3.90 45.59
C ALA A 35 38.77 3.36 44.47
N ILE A 36 39.04 3.75 43.23
CA ILE A 36 38.26 3.38 42.01
C ILE A 36 38.14 1.85 41.80
N ASP A 37 38.98 1.05 42.48
CA ASP A 37 39.08 -0.41 42.33
C ASP A 37 38.85 -1.18 43.65
N ASP A 38 38.16 -0.58 44.63
CA ASP A 38 37.76 -1.29 45.86
C ASP A 38 36.61 -2.26 45.57
N TRP A 39 36.76 -3.55 45.91
CA TRP A 39 35.73 -4.57 45.62
C TRP A 39 35.26 -5.28 46.89
N ILE A 40 33.95 -5.41 47.06
CA ILE A 40 33.33 -6.17 48.16
C ILE A 40 32.60 -7.38 47.59
N HIS A 41 33.32 -8.49 47.42
CA HIS A 41 32.70 -9.74 46.97
C HIS A 41 31.93 -10.42 48.10
N LEU A 42 30.64 -10.59 47.88
CA LEU A 42 29.75 -11.33 48.78
C LEU A 42 29.38 -12.66 48.17
N TYR A 43 29.35 -13.71 48.98
CA TYR A 43 28.96 -15.05 48.57
C TYR A 43 27.97 -15.56 49.62
N GLY A 44 26.71 -15.18 49.43
CA GLY A 44 25.54 -15.58 50.23
C GLY A 44 24.58 -16.46 49.42
N SER A 45 23.79 -17.31 50.10
CA SER A 45 22.79 -18.19 49.46
C SER A 45 21.44 -18.19 50.20
N GLY A 46 21.24 -17.21 51.10
CA GLY A 46 20.10 -17.10 52.01
C GLY A 46 19.60 -15.68 52.05
N ASP A 47 19.03 -15.25 53.18
CA ASP A 47 18.51 -13.88 53.33
C ASP A 47 19.68 -12.91 53.57
N ASP A 48 20.21 -12.30 52.50
CA ASP A 48 21.37 -11.41 52.56
C ASP A 48 20.92 -9.95 52.61
N HIS A 49 21.54 -9.13 53.45
CA HIS A 49 21.28 -7.69 53.55
C HIS A 49 22.60 -6.91 53.46
N PHE A 50 22.67 -6.04 52.46
CA PHE A 50 23.80 -5.21 52.12
C PHE A 50 23.39 -3.75 52.01
N ASP A 51 24.12 -2.88 52.70
CA ASP A 51 23.96 -1.43 52.61
C ASP A 51 25.36 -0.80 52.59
N THR A 52 25.83 -0.38 51.41
CA THR A 52 27.04 0.42 51.24
C THR A 52 26.77 1.88 50.94
N SER A 53 25.59 2.41 51.32
CA SER A 53 25.20 3.82 51.11
C SER A 53 26.20 4.89 51.60
N SER A 54 27.21 4.51 52.39
CA SER A 54 28.31 5.40 52.80
C SER A 54 29.51 5.46 51.84
N LEU A 55 29.55 4.63 50.80
CA LEU A 55 30.62 4.56 49.81
C LEU A 55 30.34 5.52 48.64
N VAL A 56 31.41 5.99 47.99
CA VAL A 56 31.38 7.01 46.91
C VAL A 56 32.10 6.54 45.65
N THR A 57 32.31 5.23 45.52
CA THR A 57 33.10 4.59 44.46
C THR A 57 32.44 3.30 43.99
N ARG A 58 32.94 2.76 42.87
CA ARG A 58 32.48 1.52 42.25
C ARG A 58 32.46 0.34 43.22
N ASP A 59 31.25 -0.14 43.53
CA ASP A 59 30.98 -1.35 44.29
C ASP A 59 30.66 -2.54 43.37
N LEU A 60 30.95 -3.76 43.83
CA LEU A 60 30.59 -5.00 43.14
C LEU A 60 29.92 -5.97 44.11
N ALA A 61 28.61 -6.15 44.02
CA ALA A 61 27.89 -7.18 44.76
C ALA A 61 27.76 -8.46 43.90
N VAL A 62 27.98 -9.64 44.48
CA VAL A 62 27.76 -10.93 43.79
C VAL A 62 26.71 -11.71 44.59
N VAL A 63 25.64 -12.18 43.93
CA VAL A 63 24.50 -12.80 44.58
C VAL A 63 24.20 -14.15 43.94
N TYR A 64 24.19 -15.22 44.74
CA TYR A 64 23.95 -16.60 44.26
C TYR A 64 22.50 -17.06 44.40
N GLY A 65 21.58 -16.13 44.68
CA GLY A 65 20.14 -16.35 44.87
C GLY A 65 19.70 -16.23 46.34
N GLY A 66 18.40 -16.39 46.59
CA GLY A 66 17.80 -16.17 47.92
C GLY A 66 17.08 -14.83 48.05
N LEU A 67 16.63 -14.49 49.25
CA LEU A 67 16.13 -13.14 49.52
C LEU A 67 17.35 -12.23 49.67
N ALA A 68 17.42 -11.14 48.92
CA ALA A 68 18.54 -10.22 48.99
C ALA A 68 18.01 -8.80 49.07
N ASP A 69 18.50 -8.02 50.03
CA ASP A 69 18.32 -6.58 50.10
C ASP A 69 19.70 -5.95 49.84
N VAL A 70 19.97 -5.60 48.59
CA VAL A 70 21.24 -5.04 48.13
C VAL A 70 21.03 -3.55 47.88
N ARG A 71 21.65 -2.71 48.69
CA ARG A 71 21.71 -1.25 48.51
C ARG A 71 23.14 -0.80 48.39
N LEU A 72 23.48 -0.21 47.25
CA LEU A 72 24.83 0.27 46.94
C LEU A 72 24.96 1.77 47.25
N GLY A 73 26.17 2.29 47.06
CA GLY A 73 26.57 3.65 47.44
C GLY A 73 26.28 4.68 46.36
N ASP A 74 26.91 5.86 46.47
CA ASP A 74 27.08 6.70 45.27
C ASP A 74 28.19 6.05 44.43
N GLY A 75 28.06 5.94 43.11
CA GLY A 75 29.14 5.26 42.39
C GLY A 75 28.89 4.87 40.96
N TYR A 76 29.55 3.77 40.60
CA TYR A 76 29.45 3.07 39.33
C TYR A 76 29.43 1.61 39.72
N ASP A 77 28.27 1.13 40.09
CA ASP A 77 28.16 -0.08 40.87
C ASP A 77 27.67 -1.22 40.00
N GLU A 78 28.03 -2.44 40.38
CA GLU A 78 27.67 -3.64 39.63
C GLU A 78 27.11 -4.70 40.58
N ILE A 79 25.90 -5.19 40.29
CA ILE A 79 25.31 -6.36 40.97
C ILE A 79 25.36 -7.53 40.01
N VAL A 80 26.06 -8.62 40.35
CA VAL A 80 26.15 -9.83 39.53
C VAL A 80 25.28 -10.94 40.11
N LEU A 81 24.24 -11.35 39.37
CA LEU A 81 23.34 -12.43 39.74
C LEU A 81 23.77 -13.77 39.12
N HIS A 82 24.11 -14.73 39.98
CA HIS A 82 24.34 -16.14 39.63
C HIS A 82 23.14 -17.04 39.92
N GLY A 83 22.09 -16.53 40.58
CA GLY A 83 20.94 -17.31 41.02
C GLY A 83 19.63 -16.52 41.03
N GLN A 84 18.53 -17.25 41.22
CA GLN A 84 17.19 -16.66 41.31
C GLN A 84 16.99 -15.97 42.66
N LEU A 85 16.51 -14.72 42.62
CA LEU A 85 16.11 -13.98 43.81
C LEU A 85 14.70 -14.39 44.27
N LEU A 86 14.44 -14.30 45.58
CA LEU A 86 13.11 -14.51 46.13
C LEU A 86 12.25 -13.25 46.01
N ALA A 87 10.93 -13.44 46.02
CA ALA A 87 10.00 -12.33 46.02
C ALA A 87 10.20 -11.41 47.24
N GLY A 88 10.25 -10.10 47.01
CA GLY A 88 10.51 -9.09 48.03
C GLY A 88 11.98 -8.71 48.20
N SER A 89 12.89 -9.29 47.41
CA SER A 89 14.26 -8.78 47.30
C SER A 89 14.27 -7.34 46.79
N ILE A 90 15.29 -6.59 47.16
CA ILE A 90 15.53 -5.20 46.75
C ILE A 90 16.94 -5.14 46.15
N LEU A 91 17.06 -4.53 44.98
CA LEU A 91 18.30 -4.19 44.32
C LEU A 91 18.28 -2.69 44.06
N ASP A 92 19.18 -1.98 44.70
CA ASP A 92 19.26 -0.52 44.69
C ASP A 92 20.71 -0.15 44.37
N GLY A 93 20.94 0.46 43.19
CA GLY A 93 22.27 0.90 42.80
C GLY A 93 22.76 2.13 43.57
N GLY A 94 21.87 2.80 44.30
CA GLY A 94 22.21 3.98 45.08
C GLY A 94 22.19 5.25 44.23
N ALA A 95 22.45 6.42 44.85
CA ALA A 95 22.27 7.68 44.16
C ALA A 95 23.36 7.89 43.10
N ASP A 96 22.94 7.94 41.84
CA ASP A 96 23.82 8.08 40.70
C ASP A 96 24.22 9.56 40.46
N GLY A 97 25.52 9.75 40.26
CA GLY A 97 26.12 11.03 39.88
C GLY A 97 25.97 11.32 38.38
N LEU A 98 27.03 11.05 37.61
CA LEU A 98 27.09 11.24 36.14
C LEU A 98 27.13 9.89 35.39
N PHE A 99 26.92 8.80 36.12
CA PHE A 99 27.58 7.51 35.95
C PHE A 99 26.58 6.45 36.41
N GLY A 100 26.15 5.56 35.51
CA GLY A 100 25.04 4.64 35.79
C GLY A 100 25.48 3.28 36.31
N ASP A 101 24.61 2.65 37.08
CA ASP A 101 24.82 1.36 37.73
C ASP A 101 24.39 0.19 36.83
N THR A 102 24.93 -1.00 37.11
CA THR A 102 24.77 -2.18 36.28
C THR A 102 24.25 -3.39 37.07
N LEU A 103 23.12 -3.95 36.64
CA LEU A 103 22.69 -5.29 37.00
C LEU A 103 23.18 -6.30 35.97
N SER A 104 24.07 -7.20 36.36
CA SER A 104 24.73 -8.21 35.53
C SER A 104 24.12 -9.60 35.76
N ILE A 105 23.64 -10.29 34.72
CA ILE A 105 23.24 -11.70 34.78
C ILE A 105 24.45 -12.56 34.43
N ALA A 106 24.88 -13.46 35.33
CA ALA A 106 26.03 -14.32 35.11
C ALA A 106 25.74 -15.43 34.08
N SER A 107 26.78 -15.93 33.42
CA SER A 107 26.65 -16.97 32.39
C SER A 107 26.25 -18.35 32.93
N ASP A 108 26.39 -18.57 34.23
CA ASP A 108 25.96 -19.76 34.97
C ASP A 108 24.67 -19.55 35.78
N ALA A 109 23.98 -18.40 35.60
CA ALA A 109 22.66 -18.16 36.17
C ALA A 109 21.64 -19.23 35.71
N PRO A 110 20.55 -19.45 36.48
CA PRO A 110 19.52 -20.40 36.10
C PRO A 110 18.90 -20.02 34.73
N PRO A 111 18.32 -20.98 33.98
CA PRO A 111 17.75 -20.72 32.66
C PRO A 111 16.61 -19.69 32.63
N VAL A 112 16.03 -19.38 33.79
CA VAL A 112 15.05 -18.32 33.97
C VAL A 112 15.49 -17.51 35.19
N VAL A 113 15.68 -16.21 34.99
CA VAL A 113 15.91 -15.23 36.04
C VAL A 113 14.70 -14.31 36.07
N ASP A 114 13.83 -14.51 37.06
CA ASP A 114 12.62 -13.72 37.26
C ASP A 114 12.91 -12.53 38.19
N LEU A 115 13.06 -11.35 37.60
CA LEU A 115 13.24 -10.10 38.32
C LEU A 115 11.91 -9.38 38.56
N SER A 116 10.79 -9.85 38.00
CA SER A 116 9.47 -9.23 38.19
C SER A 116 9.00 -9.23 39.65
N VAL A 117 9.59 -10.09 40.49
CA VAL A 117 9.30 -10.24 41.92
C VAL A 117 10.24 -9.42 42.83
N VAL A 118 11.15 -8.64 42.23
CA VAL A 118 12.23 -7.89 42.89
C VAL A 118 11.96 -6.39 42.75
N THR A 119 12.29 -5.59 43.77
CA THR A 119 12.30 -4.13 43.61
C THR A 119 13.65 -3.73 43.03
N ILE A 120 13.65 -3.01 41.91
CA ILE A 120 14.86 -2.45 41.29
C ILE A 120 14.74 -0.92 41.37
N SER A 121 15.74 -0.24 41.90
CA SER A 121 15.85 1.22 41.94
C SER A 121 17.26 1.66 41.58
N ASP A 122 17.36 2.83 40.95
CA ASP A 122 18.63 3.50 40.66
C ASP A 122 19.66 2.54 40.00
N ILE A 123 19.21 1.81 38.97
CA ILE A 123 20.06 0.97 38.11
C ILE A 123 19.70 1.26 36.65
N GLU A 124 20.68 1.70 35.86
CA GLU A 124 20.45 2.15 34.48
C GLU A 124 20.71 1.07 33.45
N THR A 125 21.56 0.08 33.77
CA THR A 125 22.01 -0.94 32.81
C THR A 125 21.67 -2.36 33.27
N LEU A 126 20.98 -3.13 32.42
CA LEU A 126 20.92 -4.58 32.52
C LEU A 126 21.98 -5.16 31.57
N LYS A 127 22.91 -5.96 32.08
CA LYS A 127 23.96 -6.61 31.30
C LYS A 127 23.85 -8.11 31.39
N ILE A 128 23.77 -8.77 30.25
CA ILE A 128 23.65 -10.23 30.18
C ILE A 128 25.00 -10.79 29.72
N ASN A 129 25.70 -11.47 30.63
CA ASN A 129 27.09 -11.85 30.37
C ASN A 129 27.22 -12.96 29.33
N SER A 130 28.30 -12.85 28.54
CA SER A 130 28.72 -13.82 27.52
C SER A 130 28.58 -15.27 27.98
N GLY A 131 27.78 -16.06 27.26
CA GLY A 131 27.52 -17.48 27.51
C GLY A 131 26.22 -17.79 28.25
N TYR A 132 25.46 -16.80 28.72
CA TYR A 132 24.12 -17.02 29.25
C TYR A 132 23.16 -17.50 28.14
N ASN A 133 22.31 -18.47 28.47
CA ASN A 133 21.28 -19.01 27.56
C ASN A 133 19.99 -19.21 28.35
N GLY A 134 19.04 -18.29 28.23
CA GLY A 134 17.85 -18.30 29.08
C GLY A 134 16.98 -17.06 28.96
N THR A 135 16.00 -16.97 29.86
CA THR A 135 15.03 -15.88 29.92
C THR A 135 15.30 -14.97 31.10
N VAL A 136 15.25 -13.66 30.91
CA VAL A 136 15.20 -12.65 31.98
C VAL A 136 13.81 -12.04 31.97
N ILE A 137 13.10 -12.09 33.10
CA ILE A 137 11.74 -11.56 33.22
C ILE A 137 11.77 -10.26 34.04
N LEU A 138 11.22 -9.19 33.48
CA LEU A 138 11.04 -7.88 34.13
C LEU A 138 9.56 -7.50 34.11
N THR A 139 9.20 -6.49 34.89
CA THR A 139 7.93 -5.76 34.71
C THR A 139 8.16 -4.47 33.92
N GLY A 140 7.11 -3.94 33.28
CA GLY A 140 7.17 -2.62 32.65
C GLY A 140 7.53 -1.48 33.60
N ASP A 141 7.35 -1.65 34.92
CA ASP A 141 7.74 -0.68 35.95
C ASP A 141 9.25 -0.74 36.29
N GLN A 142 10.01 -1.68 35.74
CA GLN A 142 11.44 -1.86 36.00
C GLN A 142 12.35 -1.45 34.84
N ILE A 143 11.80 -1.30 33.64
CA ILE A 143 12.55 -1.04 32.41
C ILE A 143 11.79 -0.05 31.52
N GLY A 144 12.53 0.86 30.89
CA GLY A 144 11.96 1.95 30.09
C GLY A 144 11.57 3.18 30.90
N GLY A 145 11.56 4.37 30.30
CA GLY A 145 11.32 5.63 31.02
C GLY A 145 12.55 6.23 31.73
N ALA A 146 12.40 7.44 32.27
CA ALA A 146 13.55 8.31 32.62
C ALA A 146 14.32 7.98 33.92
N SER A 147 13.94 6.93 34.67
CA SER A 147 14.57 6.56 35.95
C SER A 147 14.57 5.05 36.21
N LEU A 148 14.54 4.27 35.14
CA LEU A 148 14.52 2.81 35.17
C LEU A 148 15.70 2.27 34.34
N LEU A 149 15.78 0.94 34.18
CA LEU A 149 16.72 0.33 33.24
C LEU A 149 16.54 0.96 31.85
N GLN A 150 17.56 1.66 31.37
CA GLN A 150 17.57 2.40 30.11
C GLN A 150 18.46 1.74 29.05
N THR A 151 19.33 0.82 29.45
CA THR A 151 20.21 0.08 28.54
C THR A 151 20.14 -1.40 28.84
N VAL A 152 19.96 -2.21 27.81
CA VAL A 152 20.12 -3.67 27.88
C VAL A 152 21.31 -4.05 27.01
N ILE A 153 22.32 -4.63 27.63
CA ILE A 153 23.49 -5.17 26.93
C ILE A 153 23.30 -6.68 26.79
N GLY A 154 23.06 -7.14 25.57
CA GLY A 154 22.94 -8.55 25.21
C GLY A 154 24.27 -9.33 25.34
N THR A 155 24.23 -10.59 24.91
CA THR A 155 25.35 -11.53 25.05
C THR A 155 25.84 -12.00 23.68
N ASN A 156 27.15 -12.19 23.53
CA ASN A 156 27.69 -12.97 22.41
C ASN A 156 28.92 -13.76 22.86
N PRO A 157 28.96 -15.10 22.71
CA PRO A 157 27.85 -15.98 22.27
C PRO A 157 26.75 -16.15 23.33
N GLY A 158 25.55 -16.53 22.92
CA GLY A 158 24.42 -16.87 23.80
C GLY A 158 23.09 -16.68 23.07
N VAL A 159 21.99 -17.14 23.67
CA VAL A 159 20.62 -16.90 23.19
C VAL A 159 19.79 -16.43 24.37
N VAL A 160 19.28 -15.21 24.29
CA VAL A 160 18.54 -14.57 25.37
C VAL A 160 17.11 -14.32 24.96
N THR A 161 16.21 -14.50 25.92
CA THR A 161 14.86 -13.92 25.85
C THR A 161 14.71 -12.88 26.94
N LEU A 162 14.51 -11.62 26.56
CA LEU A 162 14.02 -10.59 27.47
C LEU A 162 12.48 -10.66 27.46
N ASN A 163 11.86 -11.01 28.59
CA ASN A 163 10.41 -10.96 28.74
C ASN A 163 10.03 -9.79 29.66
N VAL A 164 9.24 -8.85 29.17
CA VAL A 164 8.72 -7.73 29.94
C VAL A 164 7.21 -7.86 30.09
N VAL A 165 6.74 -7.96 31.34
CA VAL A 165 5.32 -8.16 31.66
C VAL A 165 4.71 -6.88 32.22
N GLY A 166 3.55 -6.44 31.72
CA GLY A 166 2.84 -5.33 32.34
C GLY A 166 1.75 -4.70 31.49
N ALA A 167 0.93 -3.87 32.13
CA ALA A 167 -0.20 -3.22 31.47
C ALA A 167 0.18 -1.94 30.69
N ASN A 168 1.32 -1.32 31.03
CA ASN A 168 1.83 -0.13 30.36
C ASN A 168 3.33 -0.31 30.15
N VAL A 169 3.69 -1.11 29.16
CA VAL A 169 5.10 -1.37 28.80
C VAL A 169 5.50 -0.38 27.72
N ASP A 170 6.55 0.40 27.98
CA ASP A 170 7.13 1.32 27.00
C ASP A 170 8.64 1.16 26.95
N LEU A 171 9.12 0.43 25.94
CA LEU A 171 10.54 0.17 25.71
C LEU A 171 11.14 1.08 24.63
N SER A 172 10.39 2.09 24.16
CA SER A 172 10.81 2.94 23.03
C SER A 172 12.07 3.77 23.30
N SER A 173 12.42 3.96 24.57
CA SER A 173 13.63 4.68 25.00
C SER A 173 14.78 3.75 25.41
N VAL A 174 14.59 2.43 25.40
CA VAL A 174 15.59 1.47 25.86
C VAL A 174 16.62 1.23 24.77
N ASP A 175 17.90 1.43 25.08
CA ASP A 175 19.00 1.13 24.15
C ASP A 175 19.36 -0.37 24.22
N MET A 176 19.19 -1.07 23.09
CA MET A 176 19.52 -2.48 22.94
C MET A 176 20.92 -2.63 22.36
N ALA A 177 21.92 -2.81 23.22
CA ALA A 177 23.32 -2.91 22.82
C ALA A 177 23.76 -4.37 22.69
N ILE A 178 24.45 -4.72 21.60
CA ILE A 178 24.94 -6.10 21.35
C ILE A 178 23.76 -7.11 21.34
N TRP A 179 22.64 -6.70 20.74
CA TRP A 179 21.52 -7.58 20.44
C TRP A 179 21.72 -8.19 19.04
N ASP A 180 21.52 -9.49 18.88
CA ASP A 180 21.61 -10.14 17.57
C ASP A 180 20.35 -10.93 17.21
N PHE A 181 20.32 -11.50 16.00
CA PHE A 181 19.13 -12.16 15.46
C PHE A 181 18.77 -13.48 16.16
N GLU A 182 19.63 -14.00 17.04
CA GLU A 182 19.32 -15.18 17.86
C GLU A 182 18.64 -14.78 19.18
N ASP A 183 18.71 -13.51 19.60
CA ASP A 183 18.04 -13.00 20.78
C ASP A 183 16.58 -12.61 20.52
N PHE A 184 15.75 -12.62 21.56
CA PHE A 184 14.31 -12.40 21.48
C PHE A 184 13.84 -11.40 22.54
N ILE A 185 12.90 -10.54 22.16
CA ILE A 185 12.20 -9.66 23.07
C ILE A 185 10.72 -10.03 23.04
N VAL A 186 10.16 -10.29 24.21
CA VAL A 186 8.75 -10.64 24.40
C VAL A 186 8.13 -9.63 25.35
N ILE A 187 7.00 -9.06 24.95
CA ILE A 187 6.24 -8.09 25.73
C ILE A 187 4.88 -8.70 26.01
N ASP A 188 4.67 -9.11 27.25
CA ASP A 188 3.45 -9.76 27.73
C ASP A 188 2.55 -8.74 28.44
N GLY A 189 1.40 -8.45 27.84
CA GLY A 189 0.29 -7.76 28.46
C GLY A 189 -0.36 -8.57 29.58
N THR A 190 -1.44 -8.02 30.11
CA THR A 190 -2.28 -8.57 31.16
C THR A 190 -3.62 -9.04 30.59
N ASP A 191 -4.55 -9.49 31.45
CA ASP A 191 -5.93 -9.74 31.00
C ASP A 191 -6.77 -8.45 30.86
N GLY A 192 -6.19 -7.28 31.15
CA GLY A 192 -6.82 -5.96 31.11
C GLY A 192 -6.53 -5.20 29.82
N ASP A 193 -7.08 -3.98 29.68
CA ASP A 193 -6.75 -3.11 28.54
C ASP A 193 -5.31 -2.58 28.71
N ASP A 194 -4.40 -2.94 27.81
CA ASP A 194 -2.97 -2.62 27.91
C ASP A 194 -2.46 -1.65 26.84
N THR A 195 -1.33 -1.02 27.12
CA THR A 195 -0.55 -0.22 26.15
C THR A 195 0.86 -0.75 26.08
N LEU A 196 1.24 -1.28 24.93
CA LEU A 196 2.51 -1.98 24.70
C LEU A 196 3.28 -1.28 23.59
N ILE A 197 4.51 -0.87 23.89
CA ILE A 197 5.43 -0.24 22.94
C ILE A 197 6.76 -0.95 23.03
N GLY A 198 7.23 -1.42 21.87
CA GLY A 198 8.45 -2.18 21.70
C GLY A 198 9.74 -1.35 21.76
N THR A 199 10.82 -2.05 21.47
CA THR A 199 12.15 -1.49 21.22
C THR A 199 12.31 -1.11 19.75
N SER A 200 13.54 -0.83 19.32
CA SER A 200 13.88 -0.69 17.89
C SER A 200 14.29 -2.01 17.22
N GLU A 201 14.31 -3.11 17.96
CA GLU A 201 14.61 -4.45 17.48
C GLU A 201 13.30 -5.19 17.15
N THR A 202 13.38 -6.42 16.66
CA THR A 202 12.19 -7.24 16.43
C THR A 202 11.60 -7.74 17.74
N ASP A 203 10.37 -7.31 18.02
CA ASP A 203 9.64 -7.65 19.23
C ASP A 203 8.49 -8.65 18.96
N THR A 204 8.12 -9.40 20.00
CA THR A 204 6.88 -10.17 20.05
C THR A 204 5.95 -9.62 21.13
N PHE A 205 4.77 -9.19 20.76
CA PHE A 205 3.75 -8.67 21.67
C PHE A 205 2.62 -9.68 21.89
N ASN A 206 2.26 -9.91 23.14
CA ASN A 206 1.06 -10.66 23.53
C ASN A 206 0.12 -9.72 24.30
N GLY A 207 -0.94 -9.25 23.66
CA GLY A 207 -1.90 -8.28 24.23
C GLY A 207 -2.64 -8.85 25.44
N GLY A 208 -3.19 -10.06 25.31
CA GLY A 208 -3.93 -10.71 26.38
C GLY A 208 -5.43 -10.70 26.13
N LEU A 209 -6.25 -10.52 27.17
CA LEU A 209 -7.72 -10.62 27.05
C LEU A 209 -8.44 -9.28 26.89
N GLY A 210 -7.74 -8.16 27.08
CA GLY A 210 -8.30 -6.82 27.07
C GLY A 210 -8.46 -6.24 25.67
N ARG A 211 -8.67 -4.92 25.63
CA ARG A 211 -8.59 -4.11 24.41
C ARG A 211 -7.27 -3.37 24.42
N ASP A 212 -6.33 -3.89 23.67
CA ASP A 212 -4.94 -3.50 23.76
C ASP A 212 -4.57 -2.49 22.69
N THR A 213 -3.62 -1.63 23.01
CA THR A 213 -2.97 -0.74 22.05
C THR A 213 -1.52 -1.14 21.93
N ILE A 214 -1.17 -1.71 20.79
CA ILE A 214 0.17 -2.24 20.52
C ILE A 214 0.82 -1.36 19.46
N THR A 215 1.94 -0.72 19.78
CA THR A 215 2.73 0.01 18.78
C THR A 215 3.68 -0.96 18.10
N VAL A 216 3.48 -1.14 16.80
CA VAL A 216 4.17 -2.14 15.98
C VAL A 216 5.12 -1.45 15.01
N GLU A 217 6.39 -1.82 15.07
CA GLU A 217 7.45 -1.41 14.15
C GLU A 217 7.76 -2.53 13.14
N ASP A 218 8.80 -2.35 12.32
CA ASP A 218 9.16 -3.28 11.24
C ASP A 218 9.75 -4.59 11.79
N GLY A 219 9.26 -5.72 11.30
CA GLY A 219 9.71 -7.06 11.71
C GLY A 219 8.95 -7.65 12.91
N ASP A 220 8.20 -6.83 13.63
CA ASP A 220 7.48 -7.23 14.84
C ASP A 220 6.38 -8.28 14.59
N THR A 221 6.05 -9.01 15.65
CA THR A 221 4.89 -9.89 15.69
C THR A 221 3.96 -9.47 16.81
N ALA A 222 2.72 -9.10 16.48
CA ALA A 222 1.74 -8.63 17.46
C ALA A 222 0.50 -9.54 17.51
N TYR A 223 0.22 -10.08 18.68
CA TYR A 223 -1.01 -10.80 19.02
C TYR A 223 -1.91 -9.89 19.86
N GLY A 224 -3.07 -9.52 19.33
CA GLY A 224 -4.12 -8.84 20.11
C GLY A 224 -4.84 -9.81 21.05
N ASP A 225 -5.00 -11.05 20.60
CA ASP A 225 -5.64 -12.18 21.31
C ASP A 225 -7.12 -11.98 21.64
N GLY A 226 -7.43 -11.05 22.53
CA GLY A 226 -8.67 -10.96 23.29
C GLY A 226 -9.79 -10.20 22.62
N ALA A 227 -10.02 -8.96 23.10
CA ALA A 227 -11.15 -8.14 22.72
C ALA A 227 -10.89 -7.42 21.39
N ASN A 228 -11.27 -6.15 21.25
CA ASN A 228 -11.01 -5.40 20.02
C ASN A 228 -9.73 -4.56 20.22
N ASP A 229 -8.68 -4.93 19.51
CA ASP A 229 -7.33 -4.41 19.67
C ASP A 229 -6.97 -3.38 18.60
N THR A 230 -5.99 -2.55 18.93
CA THR A 230 -5.46 -1.52 18.04
C THR A 230 -3.96 -1.72 17.85
N PHE A 231 -3.59 -2.10 16.63
CA PHE A 231 -2.22 -2.11 16.17
C PHE A 231 -1.88 -0.73 15.60
N LEU A 232 -1.15 0.06 16.37
CA LEU A 232 -0.68 1.38 15.97
C LEU A 232 0.60 1.23 15.16
N VAL A 233 0.53 1.60 13.89
CA VAL A 233 1.66 1.53 12.98
C VAL A 233 2.17 2.96 12.74
N ALA A 234 3.20 3.32 13.50
CA ALA A 234 3.83 4.63 13.44
C ALA A 234 5.02 4.59 12.47
N GLY A 235 4.76 4.84 11.18
CA GLY A 235 5.83 4.88 10.20
C GLY A 235 6.83 6.03 10.46
N ASN A 236 8.12 5.71 10.42
CA ASN A 236 9.22 6.65 10.22
C ASN A 236 9.19 7.22 8.79
N SER A 237 8.21 8.07 8.49
CA SER A 237 8.02 8.87 7.26
C SER A 237 7.91 8.13 5.90
N HIS A 238 8.44 6.92 5.69
CA HIS A 238 8.40 6.22 4.39
C HIS A 238 8.54 4.67 4.47
N GLY A 239 8.22 4.04 5.61
CA GLY A 239 8.53 2.62 5.86
C GLY A 239 7.75 1.61 5.01
N ILE A 240 8.43 0.54 4.59
CA ILE A 240 7.80 -0.76 4.37
C ILE A 240 7.77 -1.43 5.74
N ILE A 241 6.70 -2.15 6.05
CA ILE A 241 6.57 -2.90 7.30
C ILE A 241 6.33 -4.36 6.98
N ASP A 242 7.25 -5.21 7.42
CA ASP A 242 7.22 -6.65 7.27
C ASP A 242 6.90 -7.34 8.60
N SER A 243 5.75 -6.97 9.18
CA SER A 243 5.30 -7.43 10.49
C SER A 243 4.12 -8.39 10.40
N ALA A 244 3.85 -9.10 11.49
CA ALA A 244 2.69 -9.98 11.61
C ALA A 244 1.66 -9.42 12.60
N PHE A 245 0.41 -9.34 12.17
CA PHE A 245 -0.72 -8.82 12.94
C PHE A 245 -1.77 -9.93 13.11
N TYR A 246 -2.03 -10.31 14.36
CA TYR A 246 -3.03 -11.30 14.73
C TYR A 246 -4.08 -10.67 15.64
N GLY A 247 -5.26 -10.29 15.12
CA GLY A 247 -6.29 -9.61 15.92
C GLY A 247 -6.91 -10.51 16.99
N GLY A 248 -7.13 -11.81 16.68
CA GLY A 248 -7.56 -12.78 17.67
C GLY A 248 -9.08 -12.95 17.74
N GLY A 249 -9.65 -12.80 18.95
CA GLY A 249 -11.06 -13.05 19.25
C GLY A 249 -11.98 -11.85 19.06
N GLY A 250 -11.41 -10.67 18.83
CA GLY A 250 -12.12 -9.45 18.48
C GLY A 250 -12.96 -9.57 17.22
N LEU A 251 -13.85 -8.60 17.05
CA LEU A 251 -14.65 -8.45 15.82
C LEU A 251 -14.42 -7.09 15.16
N SER A 252 -13.48 -6.31 15.69
CA SER A 252 -13.16 -4.97 15.22
C SER A 252 -11.69 -4.65 15.52
N ASP A 253 -10.84 -5.67 15.39
CA ASP A 253 -9.40 -5.51 15.52
C ASP A 253 -8.91 -4.64 14.37
N ARG A 254 -7.98 -3.72 14.67
CA ARG A 254 -7.69 -2.63 13.75
C ARG A 254 -6.22 -2.31 13.64
N ILE A 255 -5.75 -2.19 12.40
CA ILE A 255 -4.49 -1.54 12.08
C ILE A 255 -4.74 -0.04 11.86
N VAL A 256 -4.06 0.80 12.63
CA VAL A 256 -4.12 2.26 12.53
C VAL A 256 -2.80 2.78 11.98
N VAL A 257 -2.83 3.35 10.78
CA VAL A 257 -1.66 3.91 10.11
C VAL A 257 -1.60 5.41 10.34
N THR A 258 -0.57 5.90 11.03
CA THR A 258 -0.38 7.34 11.27
C THR A 258 0.57 8.03 10.29
N ALA A 259 1.31 7.25 9.49
CA ALA A 259 2.23 7.78 8.49
C ALA A 259 1.52 8.20 7.20
N GLN A 260 2.04 9.23 6.52
CA GLN A 260 1.53 9.66 5.21
C GLN A 260 1.75 8.62 4.11
N TYR A 261 2.76 7.78 4.25
CA TYR A 261 2.99 6.66 3.34
C TYR A 261 3.33 5.43 4.18
N MET A 262 2.67 4.32 3.88
CA MET A 262 2.90 3.03 4.52
C MET A 262 2.77 1.91 3.50
N ASN A 263 3.65 0.91 3.57
CA ASN A 263 3.48 -0.32 2.80
C ASN A 263 3.40 -1.52 3.75
N ILE A 264 2.21 -2.11 3.83
CA ILE A 264 1.89 -3.33 4.58
C ILE A 264 1.65 -4.52 3.63
N GLY A 265 2.13 -4.43 2.39
CA GLY A 265 1.93 -5.43 1.35
C GLY A 265 2.63 -6.76 1.60
N SER A 266 3.69 -6.79 2.41
CA SER A 266 4.36 -8.02 2.85
C SER A 266 3.87 -8.53 4.21
N SER A 267 3.16 -7.69 4.97
CA SER A 267 2.69 -8.04 6.31
C SER A 267 1.73 -9.23 6.29
N LEU A 268 1.89 -10.11 7.28
CA LEU A 268 0.94 -11.19 7.54
C LEU A 268 -0.20 -10.65 8.40
N ILE A 269 -1.42 -10.61 7.87
CA ILE A 269 -2.59 -10.10 8.58
C ILE A 269 -3.60 -11.23 8.75
N THR A 270 -3.97 -11.55 9.99
CA THR A 270 -4.95 -12.60 10.31
C THR A 270 -5.89 -12.13 11.41
N GLY A 271 -7.20 -12.23 11.17
CA GLY A 271 -8.21 -11.85 12.16
C GLY A 271 -8.20 -10.37 12.51
N VAL A 272 -7.76 -9.50 11.59
CA VAL A 272 -7.90 -8.04 11.72
C VAL A 272 -9.01 -7.59 10.78
N GLU A 273 -10.05 -6.97 11.31
CA GLU A 273 -11.24 -6.58 10.54
C GLU A 273 -11.14 -5.19 9.94
N GLU A 274 -10.31 -4.31 10.51
CA GLU A 274 -10.30 -2.89 10.17
C GLU A 274 -8.92 -2.35 9.80
N LEU A 275 -8.89 -1.49 8.80
CA LEU A 275 -7.73 -0.65 8.46
C LEU A 275 -8.13 0.82 8.56
N GLU A 276 -7.40 1.61 9.32
CA GLU A 276 -7.68 3.05 9.52
C GLU A 276 -6.52 3.92 9.06
N PHE A 277 -6.84 4.89 8.21
CA PHE A 277 -5.98 6.05 7.96
C PHE A 277 -6.13 7.02 9.15
N ARG A 278 -5.02 7.36 9.80
CA ARG A 278 -4.97 8.39 10.84
C ARG A 278 -3.84 9.40 10.63
N ALA A 279 -3.16 9.34 9.48
CA ALA A 279 -2.29 10.41 9.06
C ALA A 279 -3.09 11.74 9.05
N GLY A 280 -2.45 12.82 9.51
CA GLY A 280 -3.10 14.12 9.68
C GLY A 280 -3.61 14.74 8.37
N THR A 281 -3.87 16.04 8.36
CA THR A 281 -4.35 16.71 7.14
C THR A 281 -3.36 16.57 5.98
N GLY A 282 -3.80 16.04 4.83
CA GLY A 282 -2.96 15.94 3.63
C GLY A 282 -3.28 14.73 2.77
N THR A 283 -2.31 14.32 1.97
CA THR A 283 -2.36 13.07 1.21
C THR A 283 -1.76 11.94 2.04
N SER A 284 -2.47 10.81 2.11
CA SER A 284 -2.00 9.60 2.78
C SER A 284 -2.14 8.39 1.85
N GLN A 285 -1.19 7.48 1.88
CA GLN A 285 -1.18 6.29 1.04
C GLN A 285 -0.83 5.04 1.86
N ILE A 286 -1.63 4.00 1.69
CA ILE A 286 -1.33 2.65 2.18
C ILE A 286 -1.22 1.74 0.97
N VAL A 287 -0.07 1.08 0.82
CA VAL A 287 0.13 -0.03 -0.10
C VAL A 287 -0.15 -1.32 0.66
N ALA A 288 -1.01 -2.17 0.12
CA ALA A 288 -1.45 -3.38 0.81
C ALA A 288 -1.52 -4.60 -0.13
N ASN A 289 -1.65 -5.78 0.49
CA ASN A 289 -1.83 -7.04 -0.22
C ASN A 289 -3.33 -7.30 -0.43
N ALA A 290 -3.74 -7.58 -1.67
CA ALA A 290 -5.13 -7.89 -2.00
C ALA A 290 -5.69 -9.09 -1.22
N ALA A 291 -4.83 -10.05 -0.84
CA ALA A 291 -5.21 -11.23 -0.07
C ALA A 291 -5.69 -10.91 1.36
N ASN A 292 -5.42 -9.71 1.87
CA ASN A 292 -5.80 -9.31 3.22
C ASN A 292 -7.23 -8.72 3.30
N PHE A 293 -7.92 -8.51 2.17
CA PHE A 293 -9.18 -7.79 2.10
C PHE A 293 -10.36 -8.64 1.63
N GLY A 294 -11.55 -8.20 2.03
CA GLY A 294 -12.83 -8.63 1.47
C GLY A 294 -13.04 -10.14 1.55
N ALA A 295 -13.52 -10.76 0.48
CA ALA A 295 -13.85 -12.19 0.51
C ALA A 295 -12.64 -13.12 0.70
N LEU A 296 -11.42 -12.61 0.47
CA LEU A 296 -10.18 -13.39 0.53
C LEU A 296 -9.44 -13.24 1.87
N GLY A 297 -9.65 -12.13 2.58
CA GLY A 297 -8.92 -11.82 3.82
C GLY A 297 -9.83 -11.40 4.98
N SER A 298 -9.22 -10.95 6.08
CA SER A 298 -9.97 -10.55 7.28
C SER A 298 -10.43 -9.10 7.25
N ILE A 299 -9.75 -8.20 6.52
CA ILE A 299 -10.10 -6.78 6.52
C ILE A 299 -11.41 -6.57 5.75
N GLN A 300 -12.46 -6.22 6.47
CA GLN A 300 -13.80 -5.94 5.94
C GLN A 300 -14.16 -4.46 6.02
N ARG A 301 -13.34 -3.62 6.66
CA ARG A 301 -13.63 -2.20 6.81
C ARG A 301 -12.37 -1.35 6.64
N VAL A 302 -12.47 -0.29 5.83
CA VAL A 302 -11.42 0.71 5.65
C VAL A 302 -11.96 2.07 6.10
N ILE A 303 -11.30 2.68 7.08
CA ILE A 303 -11.72 3.95 7.68
C ILE A 303 -10.81 5.05 7.16
N GLY A 304 -11.38 6.02 6.44
CA GLY A 304 -10.69 7.20 5.92
C GLY A 304 -10.40 8.25 6.99
N ALA A 305 -9.64 9.26 6.60
CA ALA A 305 -9.25 10.42 7.43
C ALA A 305 -9.61 11.73 6.72
N SER A 306 -9.26 12.86 7.33
CA SER A 306 -9.32 14.13 6.61
C SER A 306 -8.21 14.21 5.55
N GLY A 307 -8.56 14.55 4.31
CA GLY A 307 -7.58 14.75 3.23
C GLY A 307 -7.88 13.86 2.03
N THR A 308 -6.84 13.46 1.31
CA THR A 308 -6.90 12.55 0.16
C THR A 308 -6.23 11.24 0.57
N GLN A 309 -6.93 10.11 0.51
CA GLN A 309 -6.40 8.80 0.84
C GLN A 309 -6.24 7.94 -0.41
N TYR A 310 -5.13 7.20 -0.47
CA TYR A 310 -4.86 6.21 -1.50
C TYR A 310 -4.72 4.85 -0.85
N LEU A 311 -5.55 3.89 -1.23
CA LEU A 311 -5.34 2.47 -0.93
C LEU A 311 -4.85 1.79 -2.22
N SER A 312 -3.59 1.34 -2.24
CA SER A 312 -2.95 0.84 -3.45
C SER A 312 -2.63 -0.65 -3.36
N PHE A 313 -2.86 -1.36 -4.45
CA PHE A 313 -2.58 -2.79 -4.59
C PHE A 313 -1.77 -3.05 -5.85
N PHE A 314 -0.73 -3.87 -5.75
CA PHE A 314 0.17 -4.20 -6.87
C PHE A 314 0.16 -5.69 -7.18
N ASP A 315 0.42 -6.03 -8.44
CA ASP A 315 0.51 -7.40 -8.95
C ASP A 315 -0.72 -8.26 -8.59
N VAL A 316 -1.91 -7.67 -8.74
CA VAL A 316 -3.18 -8.30 -8.33
C VAL A 316 -3.63 -9.34 -9.35
N GLN A 317 -3.68 -10.61 -8.96
CA GLN A 317 -4.32 -11.67 -9.76
C GLN A 317 -5.79 -11.87 -9.44
N THR A 318 -6.16 -11.78 -8.15
CA THR A 318 -7.53 -11.92 -7.70
C THR A 318 -7.79 -10.98 -6.53
N MET A 319 -8.90 -10.27 -6.60
CA MET A 319 -9.35 -9.34 -5.56
C MET A 319 -10.87 -9.22 -5.62
N ASP A 320 -11.50 -9.11 -4.46
CA ASP A 320 -12.91 -8.75 -4.36
C ASP A 320 -13.12 -7.82 -3.16
N LEU A 321 -13.25 -6.52 -3.43
CA LEU A 321 -13.53 -5.48 -2.44
C LEU A 321 -15.03 -5.19 -2.30
N SER A 322 -15.91 -5.88 -3.03
CA SER A 322 -17.37 -5.67 -2.91
C SER A 322 -17.95 -5.88 -1.50
N PRO A 323 -17.41 -6.75 -0.61
CA PRO A 323 -17.90 -6.84 0.77
C PRO A 323 -17.23 -5.81 1.72
N VAL A 324 -16.21 -5.09 1.28
CA VAL A 324 -15.45 -4.15 2.11
C VAL A 324 -16.22 -2.84 2.27
N VAL A 325 -16.40 -2.41 3.51
CA VAL A 325 -17.04 -1.13 3.84
C VAL A 325 -15.98 -0.03 3.94
N PHE A 326 -16.16 1.05 3.19
CA PHE A 326 -15.29 2.22 3.25
C PHE A 326 -15.96 3.35 4.03
N ASP A 327 -15.58 3.52 5.29
CA ASP A 327 -16.16 4.51 6.19
C ASP A 327 -15.42 5.85 6.09
N SER A 328 -16.15 6.95 5.95
CA SER A 328 -15.58 8.32 5.84
C SER A 328 -14.76 8.59 4.57
N TRP A 329 -14.94 7.78 3.53
CA TRP A 329 -14.37 8.02 2.20
C TRP A 329 -15.21 9.00 1.39
N ASN A 330 -14.55 9.79 0.54
CA ASN A 330 -15.15 10.75 -0.37
C ASN A 330 -14.72 10.45 -1.81
N ASP A 331 -15.69 10.12 -2.68
CA ASP A 331 -15.47 9.80 -4.10
C ASP A 331 -14.69 10.88 -4.87
N ALA A 332 -14.77 12.14 -4.45
CA ALA A 332 -14.08 13.24 -5.12
C ALA A 332 -12.59 13.35 -4.74
N GLN A 333 -12.12 12.63 -3.72
CA GLN A 333 -10.77 12.81 -3.16
C GLN A 333 -10.05 11.49 -2.89
N ASP A 334 -10.72 10.50 -2.33
CA ASP A 334 -10.11 9.24 -1.95
C ASP A 334 -10.15 8.26 -3.12
N VAL A 335 -9.13 7.40 -3.22
CA VAL A 335 -8.90 6.57 -4.39
C VAL A 335 -8.44 5.19 -3.98
N VAL A 336 -9.05 4.15 -4.56
CA VAL A 336 -8.45 2.81 -4.57
C VAL A 336 -7.70 2.64 -5.87
N SER A 337 -6.42 2.30 -5.81
CA SER A 337 -5.58 2.07 -6.98
C SER A 337 -5.21 0.60 -7.09
N VAL A 338 -5.51 -0.02 -8.23
CA VAL A 338 -5.25 -1.45 -8.48
C VAL A 338 -4.40 -1.60 -9.72
N PHE A 339 -3.23 -2.20 -9.56
CA PHE A 339 -2.36 -2.60 -10.66
C PHE A 339 -2.47 -4.12 -10.84
N GLY A 340 -3.16 -4.54 -11.90
CA GLY A 340 -3.34 -5.94 -12.25
C GLY A 340 -2.01 -6.62 -12.56
N ALA A 341 -1.91 -7.91 -12.23
CA ALA A 341 -0.76 -8.73 -12.58
C ALA A 341 -0.68 -8.99 -14.09
N ILE A 342 0.50 -9.41 -14.57
CA ILE A 342 0.64 -9.97 -15.92
C ILE A 342 -0.12 -11.30 -15.99
N GLY A 343 -1.01 -11.43 -16.97
CA GLY A 343 -1.84 -12.61 -17.20
C GLY A 343 -3.31 -12.34 -16.92
N ALA A 344 -4.13 -13.39 -16.85
CA ALA A 344 -5.56 -13.24 -16.56
C ALA A 344 -5.79 -12.86 -15.09
N THR A 345 -6.51 -11.76 -14.86
CA THR A 345 -6.90 -11.29 -13.53
C THR A 345 -8.41 -11.39 -13.31
N ASN A 346 -8.82 -11.46 -12.04
CA ASN A 346 -10.23 -11.37 -11.63
C ASN A 346 -10.36 -10.36 -10.49
N ILE A 347 -10.72 -9.12 -10.85
CA ILE A 347 -10.66 -7.96 -9.97
C ILE A 347 -12.08 -7.39 -9.83
N VAL A 348 -12.57 -7.31 -8.60
CA VAL A 348 -13.72 -6.49 -8.23
C VAL A 348 -13.23 -5.45 -7.25
N THR A 349 -13.32 -4.17 -7.61
CA THR A 349 -12.86 -3.06 -6.75
C THR A 349 -14.01 -2.54 -5.88
N SER A 350 -13.98 -1.26 -5.50
CA SER A 350 -14.82 -0.71 -4.45
C SER A 350 -16.15 -0.17 -5.00
N ALA A 351 -16.83 0.66 -4.23
CA ALA A 351 -17.99 1.42 -4.69
C ALA A 351 -17.70 2.94 -4.70
N TYR A 352 -16.42 3.27 -4.70
CA TYR A 352 -15.84 4.61 -4.66
C TYR A 352 -14.94 4.75 -5.88
N ARG A 353 -14.43 5.97 -6.12
CA ARG A 353 -13.52 6.22 -7.23
C ARG A 353 -12.31 5.28 -7.22
N ASP A 354 -12.25 4.45 -8.24
CA ASP A 354 -11.19 3.47 -8.44
C ASP A 354 -10.29 3.87 -9.64
N VAL A 355 -9.02 3.51 -9.55
CA VAL A 355 -8.05 3.65 -10.64
C VAL A 355 -7.44 2.28 -10.90
N VAL A 356 -7.79 1.66 -12.02
CA VAL A 356 -7.36 0.30 -12.36
C VAL A 356 -6.42 0.34 -13.57
N THR A 357 -5.28 -0.33 -13.48
CA THR A 357 -4.38 -0.55 -14.62
C THR A 357 -4.36 -2.03 -14.98
N ILE A 358 -4.62 -2.32 -16.25
CA ILE A 358 -4.68 -3.66 -16.81
C ILE A 358 -3.47 -3.89 -17.72
N ASP A 359 -2.68 -4.91 -17.37
CA ASP A 359 -1.42 -5.28 -18.06
C ASP A 359 -1.47 -6.75 -18.57
N GLY A 360 -2.66 -7.34 -18.60
CA GLY A 360 -2.94 -8.74 -18.90
C GLY A 360 -3.76 -8.99 -20.16
N ILE A 361 -4.07 -10.27 -20.40
CA ILE A 361 -5.07 -10.73 -21.38
C ILE A 361 -6.08 -11.61 -20.64
N ASP A 362 -7.30 -11.74 -21.17
CA ASP A 362 -8.39 -12.51 -20.55
C ASP A 362 -8.76 -12.02 -19.13
N ASP A 363 -8.69 -10.71 -18.89
CA ASP A 363 -9.00 -10.09 -17.59
C ASP A 363 -10.49 -9.96 -17.34
N VAL A 364 -10.92 -10.19 -16.11
CA VAL A 364 -12.29 -9.89 -15.64
C VAL A 364 -12.19 -8.79 -14.59
N VAL A 365 -12.65 -7.59 -14.93
CA VAL A 365 -12.58 -6.42 -14.06
C VAL A 365 -13.99 -5.84 -13.89
N ASN A 366 -14.38 -5.58 -12.65
CA ASN A 366 -15.58 -4.83 -12.32
C ASN A 366 -15.18 -3.71 -11.35
N THR A 367 -15.32 -2.44 -11.74
CA THR A 367 -14.94 -1.32 -10.86
C THR A 367 -16.02 -0.90 -9.87
N GLY A 368 -17.21 -1.48 -9.97
CA GLY A 368 -18.27 -1.33 -8.99
C GLY A 368 -19.12 -0.10 -9.23
N ALA A 369 -19.03 0.88 -8.34
CA ALA A 369 -19.72 2.15 -8.51
C ALA A 369 -18.72 3.27 -8.20
N GLY A 370 -19.04 4.50 -8.56
CA GLY A 370 -18.09 5.61 -8.42
C GLY A 370 -17.88 6.28 -9.77
N ASP A 371 -16.91 7.17 -9.88
CA ASP A 371 -16.45 7.67 -11.17
C ASP A 371 -15.03 7.12 -11.38
N ASP A 372 -14.91 6.04 -12.15
CA ASP A 372 -13.72 5.20 -12.19
C ASP A 372 -12.82 5.48 -13.40
N ASP A 373 -11.50 5.27 -13.23
CA ASP A 373 -10.53 5.37 -14.31
C ASP A 373 -9.86 4.00 -14.58
N VAL A 374 -10.05 3.46 -15.78
CA VAL A 374 -9.41 2.20 -16.20
C VAL A 374 -8.37 2.46 -17.29
N SER A 375 -7.09 2.20 -17.01
CA SER A 375 -5.99 2.24 -17.98
C SER A 375 -5.75 0.86 -18.59
N ILE A 376 -5.88 0.77 -19.91
CA ILE A 376 -5.54 -0.43 -20.69
C ILE A 376 -4.25 -0.12 -21.45
N GLU A 377 -3.20 -0.88 -21.17
CA GLU A 377 -1.85 -0.60 -21.70
C GLU A 377 -1.31 -1.68 -22.66
N VAL A 378 -2.08 -2.75 -22.85
CA VAL A 378 -1.75 -3.93 -23.66
C VAL A 378 -2.93 -4.33 -24.54
N ASN A 379 -2.67 -5.14 -25.56
CA ASN A 379 -3.75 -5.71 -26.37
C ASN A 379 -4.63 -6.61 -25.51
N LEU A 380 -5.93 -6.40 -25.57
CA LEU A 380 -6.89 -7.24 -24.88
C LEU A 380 -7.44 -8.29 -25.84
N THR A 381 -7.67 -9.49 -25.33
CA THR A 381 -8.39 -10.54 -26.03
C THR A 381 -9.15 -11.30 -24.96
N GLY A 382 -10.47 -11.47 -25.13
CA GLY A 382 -11.32 -12.20 -24.20
C GLY A 382 -11.60 -11.50 -22.87
N SER A 383 -11.09 -10.28 -22.64
CA SER A 383 -11.29 -9.54 -21.40
C SER A 383 -12.74 -9.03 -21.25
N GLN A 384 -13.22 -8.95 -20.02
CA GLN A 384 -14.53 -8.42 -19.61
C GLN A 384 -14.29 -7.33 -18.58
N ILE A 385 -14.40 -6.08 -18.98
CA ILE A 385 -14.13 -4.92 -18.14
C ILE A 385 -15.42 -4.12 -18.03
N ASP A 386 -15.95 -4.03 -16.83
CA ASP A 386 -17.17 -3.31 -16.51
C ASP A 386 -16.83 -2.18 -15.54
N ALA A 387 -17.03 -0.93 -15.96
CA ALA A 387 -16.87 0.21 -15.06
C ALA A 387 -18.01 0.30 -14.03
N GLY A 388 -19.08 -0.46 -14.25
CA GLY A 388 -20.20 -0.53 -13.31
C GLY A 388 -21.07 0.72 -13.38
N ALA A 389 -21.32 1.35 -12.23
CA ALA A 389 -22.24 2.47 -12.11
C ALA A 389 -21.52 3.78 -11.73
N GLY A 390 -21.36 4.66 -12.71
CA GLY A 390 -20.85 6.01 -12.52
C GLY A 390 -21.49 7.00 -13.47
N SER A 391 -21.02 8.24 -13.41
CA SER A 391 -21.31 9.22 -14.48
C SER A 391 -20.05 9.78 -15.11
N GLY A 392 -18.91 9.50 -14.50
CA GLY A 392 -17.58 9.91 -14.87
C GLY A 392 -16.68 8.75 -15.28
N ASP A 393 -17.24 7.56 -15.53
CA ASP A 393 -16.43 6.36 -15.78
C ASP A 393 -15.66 6.50 -17.09
N LYS A 394 -14.36 6.24 -17.00
CA LYS A 394 -13.42 6.54 -18.06
C LYS A 394 -12.48 5.38 -18.32
N VAL A 395 -12.30 5.08 -19.61
CA VAL A 395 -11.23 4.19 -20.07
C VAL A 395 -10.11 4.99 -20.75
N LEU A 396 -8.89 4.87 -20.24
CA LEU A 396 -7.68 5.34 -20.90
C LEU A 396 -7.09 4.20 -21.73
N LEU A 397 -7.12 4.36 -23.04
CA LEU A 397 -6.55 3.46 -24.02
C LEU A 397 -5.14 3.94 -24.34
N SER A 398 -4.13 3.21 -23.87
CA SER A 398 -2.73 3.52 -24.09
C SER A 398 -1.96 2.28 -24.56
N THR A 399 -0.74 2.45 -25.05
CA THR A 399 0.12 1.31 -25.38
C THR A 399 1.51 1.53 -24.80
N ARG A 400 2.05 0.53 -24.12
CA ARG A 400 3.51 0.47 -23.86
C ARG A 400 4.31 0.06 -25.10
N ASN A 401 3.64 -0.44 -26.14
CA ASN A 401 4.28 -1.01 -27.32
C ASN A 401 4.61 0.07 -28.35
N LEU A 402 5.91 0.25 -28.64
CA LEU A 402 6.45 1.22 -29.62
C LEU A 402 5.92 1.10 -31.06
N ASN A 403 5.13 0.07 -31.36
CA ASN A 403 4.50 -0.12 -32.67
C ASN A 403 3.16 0.62 -32.80
N GLY A 404 2.65 1.20 -31.71
CA GLY A 404 1.46 2.05 -31.71
C GLY A 404 0.14 1.34 -32.03
N LEU A 405 0.11 0.00 -32.13
CA LEU A 405 -1.14 -0.76 -32.29
C LEU A 405 -1.65 -1.21 -30.91
N LEU A 406 -2.88 -0.82 -30.59
CA LEU A 406 -3.69 -1.35 -29.50
C LEU A 406 -4.89 -2.08 -30.11
N ASP A 407 -4.99 -3.38 -29.87
CA ASP A 407 -6.12 -4.19 -30.29
C ASP A 407 -6.90 -4.64 -29.06
N ILE A 408 -8.16 -4.21 -28.96
CA ILE A 408 -9.08 -4.61 -27.91
C ILE A 408 -10.27 -5.41 -28.46
N SER A 409 -10.16 -5.90 -29.70
CA SER A 409 -11.19 -6.76 -30.29
C SER A 409 -11.35 -8.08 -29.52
N GLY A 410 -12.58 -8.60 -29.52
CA GLY A 410 -12.96 -9.78 -28.75
C GLY A 410 -13.04 -9.56 -27.24
N SER A 411 -12.92 -8.31 -26.77
CA SER A 411 -13.10 -7.93 -25.37
C SER A 411 -14.41 -7.17 -25.20
N MET A 412 -15.05 -7.34 -24.05
CA MET A 412 -16.24 -6.58 -23.66
C MET A 412 -15.81 -5.47 -22.72
N LEU A 413 -16.06 -4.23 -23.13
CA LEU A 413 -16.00 -3.06 -22.26
C LEU A 413 -17.45 -2.66 -21.97
N SER A 414 -17.83 -2.36 -20.73
CA SER A 414 -19.18 -1.85 -20.39
C SER A 414 -19.11 -0.81 -19.28
N GLY A 415 -20.17 -0.03 -19.12
CA GLY A 415 -20.28 0.96 -18.03
C GLY A 415 -19.50 2.26 -18.23
N PHE A 416 -18.73 2.41 -19.32
CA PHE A 416 -17.94 3.62 -19.54
C PHE A 416 -18.74 4.75 -20.21
N GLU A 417 -18.65 5.96 -19.66
CA GLU A 417 -19.12 7.19 -20.30
C GLU A 417 -18.06 7.82 -21.23
N TYR A 418 -16.79 7.69 -20.87
CA TYR A 418 -15.67 8.35 -21.54
C TYR A 418 -14.62 7.35 -22.01
N ALA A 419 -14.11 7.54 -23.22
CA ALA A 419 -12.88 6.91 -23.66
C ALA A 419 -11.85 7.99 -24.01
N GLU A 420 -10.62 7.82 -23.55
CA GLU A 420 -9.48 8.66 -23.92
C GLU A 420 -8.42 7.80 -24.60
N ILE A 421 -7.94 8.24 -25.76
CA ILE A 421 -6.87 7.57 -26.48
C ILE A 421 -5.58 8.35 -26.26
N SER A 422 -4.63 7.75 -25.55
CA SER A 422 -3.31 8.35 -25.32
C SER A 422 -2.60 8.64 -26.63
N ASP A 423 -1.82 9.72 -26.64
CA ASP A 423 -0.97 10.14 -27.75
C ASP A 423 -0.08 9.01 -28.33
N VAL A 424 0.39 8.07 -27.51
CA VAL A 424 1.23 6.95 -27.97
C VAL A 424 0.50 5.89 -28.83
N VAL A 425 -0.83 5.91 -28.90
CA VAL A 425 -1.62 4.98 -29.72
C VAL A 425 -1.75 5.53 -31.15
N GLN A 426 -1.13 4.87 -32.12
CA GLN A 426 -1.25 5.23 -33.54
C GLN A 426 -2.40 4.50 -34.25
N ASN A 427 -2.70 3.29 -33.81
CA ASN A 427 -3.73 2.43 -34.39
C ASN A 427 -4.50 1.78 -33.24
N LEU A 428 -5.76 2.16 -33.06
CA LEU A 428 -6.68 1.47 -32.16
C LEU A 428 -7.58 0.54 -32.98
N GLN A 429 -7.68 -0.73 -32.60
CA GLN A 429 -8.59 -1.69 -33.21
C GLN A 429 -9.65 -2.11 -32.20
N MET A 430 -10.92 -1.97 -32.59
CA MET A 430 -12.10 -2.39 -31.81
C MET A 430 -13.03 -3.21 -32.71
N ASP A 431 -13.81 -4.10 -32.11
CA ASP A 431 -14.93 -4.73 -32.81
C ASP A 431 -16.28 -4.13 -32.40
N GLU A 432 -17.33 -4.50 -33.14
CA GLU A 432 -18.70 -4.07 -32.89
C GLU A 432 -19.18 -4.46 -31.49
N GLN A 433 -18.77 -5.61 -30.96
CA GLN A 433 -19.21 -6.03 -29.64
C GLN A 433 -18.61 -5.12 -28.58
N THR A 434 -17.32 -4.79 -28.70
CA THR A 434 -16.64 -3.84 -27.81
C THR A 434 -17.26 -2.44 -27.90
N LEU A 435 -17.71 -1.98 -29.07
CA LEU A 435 -18.30 -0.66 -29.19
C LEU A 435 -19.76 -0.63 -28.72
N ALA A 436 -20.57 -1.61 -29.13
CA ALA A 436 -22.02 -1.64 -28.88
C ALA A 436 -22.38 -1.92 -27.42
N SER A 437 -21.48 -2.55 -26.65
CA SER A 437 -21.66 -2.74 -25.21
C SER A 437 -21.44 -1.47 -24.40
N ASN A 438 -20.88 -0.43 -25.00
CA ASN A 438 -20.58 0.82 -24.31
C ASN A 438 -21.50 1.95 -24.75
N GLN A 439 -21.94 2.72 -23.76
CA GLN A 439 -22.66 3.97 -23.98
C GLN A 439 -21.66 5.13 -24.00
N PHE A 440 -20.54 4.99 -24.72
CA PHE A 440 -19.54 6.05 -24.80
C PHE A 440 -20.22 7.35 -25.25
N ALA A 441 -20.31 8.32 -24.35
CA ALA A 441 -20.79 9.65 -24.70
C ALA A 441 -19.72 10.40 -25.50
N GLN A 442 -18.45 10.09 -25.22
CA GLN A 442 -17.32 10.81 -25.81
C GLN A 442 -16.07 9.94 -26.00
N ILE A 443 -15.39 10.09 -27.14
CA ILE A 443 -14.07 9.55 -27.42
C ILE A 443 -13.10 10.72 -27.65
N LEU A 444 -12.16 10.89 -26.72
CA LEU A 444 -11.16 11.96 -26.71
C LEU A 444 -9.88 11.52 -27.42
N GLY A 445 -9.53 12.23 -28.49
CA GLY A 445 -8.24 12.13 -29.18
C GLY A 445 -7.24 13.18 -28.68
N TRP A 446 -5.95 12.94 -28.89
CA TRP A 446 -4.89 13.90 -28.55
C TRP A 446 -4.29 14.51 -29.82
N ALA A 447 -4.34 15.83 -29.91
CA ALA A 447 -4.11 16.62 -31.14
C ALA A 447 -2.67 16.63 -31.73
N THR A 448 -1.79 15.67 -31.41
CA THR A 448 -0.37 15.75 -31.80
C THR A 448 0.15 14.63 -32.68
N LEU A 449 -0.61 13.56 -32.89
CA LEU A 449 -0.19 12.39 -33.67
C LEU A 449 -1.37 11.92 -34.51
N GLY A 450 -1.13 11.55 -35.77
CA GLY A 450 -2.17 10.95 -36.60
C GLY A 450 -2.65 9.61 -36.04
N GLN A 451 -3.76 9.63 -35.31
CA GLN A 451 -4.38 8.46 -34.70
C GLN A 451 -5.31 7.79 -35.71
N THR A 452 -5.25 6.46 -35.83
CA THR A 452 -6.20 5.68 -36.62
C THR A 452 -7.07 4.84 -35.71
N LEU A 453 -8.36 5.14 -35.59
CA LEU A 453 -9.34 4.24 -34.95
C LEU A 453 -9.97 3.35 -36.01
N THR A 454 -9.76 2.04 -35.93
CA THR A 454 -10.42 1.04 -36.77
C THR A 454 -11.50 0.31 -35.98
N VAL A 455 -12.75 0.45 -36.40
CA VAL A 455 -13.88 -0.31 -35.86
C VAL A 455 -14.31 -1.35 -36.89
N SER A 456 -14.34 -2.63 -36.50
CA SER A 456 -14.74 -3.74 -37.38
C SER A 456 -16.00 -4.42 -36.87
N GLY A 457 -16.88 -4.88 -37.76
CA GLY A 457 -18.19 -5.37 -37.31
C GLY A 457 -19.08 -5.85 -38.42
N THR A 458 -20.27 -6.32 -38.08
CA THR A 458 -21.39 -6.54 -38.99
C THR A 458 -22.36 -5.37 -39.03
N ASP A 459 -22.67 -4.77 -37.87
CA ASP A 459 -23.63 -3.67 -37.66
C ASP A 459 -23.05 -2.65 -36.66
N ILE A 460 -22.12 -1.80 -37.10
CA ILE A 460 -21.52 -0.76 -36.24
C ILE A 460 -22.56 0.36 -36.01
N ASP A 461 -22.90 0.63 -34.75
CA ASP A 461 -23.72 1.77 -34.32
C ASP A 461 -22.84 2.83 -33.63
N LEU A 462 -22.83 4.05 -34.19
CA LEU A 462 -22.08 5.20 -33.67
C LEU A 462 -23.00 6.31 -33.12
N ASN A 463 -24.32 6.05 -33.04
CA ASN A 463 -25.27 7.05 -32.58
C ASN A 463 -24.93 7.55 -31.18
N GLY A 464 -24.75 8.88 -31.06
CA GLY A 464 -24.56 9.54 -29.77
C GLY A 464 -23.12 9.57 -29.25
N ILE A 465 -22.16 9.04 -30.01
CA ILE A 465 -20.74 9.15 -29.68
C ILE A 465 -20.22 10.49 -30.21
N ASN A 466 -19.69 11.34 -29.31
CA ASN A 466 -18.99 12.57 -29.70
C ASN A 466 -17.48 12.33 -29.80
N PHE A 467 -16.86 12.68 -30.92
CA PHE A 467 -15.41 12.61 -31.08
C PHE A 467 -14.83 14.02 -30.90
N ASP A 468 -14.06 14.22 -29.84
CA ASP A 468 -13.49 15.53 -29.47
C ASP A 468 -11.97 15.42 -29.31
N GLY A 469 -11.23 16.49 -29.63
CA GLY A 469 -9.76 16.49 -29.60
C GLY A 469 -9.06 15.92 -30.84
N TRP A 470 -9.81 15.42 -31.83
CA TRP A 470 -9.32 14.84 -33.09
C TRP A 470 -9.05 15.91 -34.17
N TYR A 471 -8.23 16.90 -33.86
CA TYR A 471 -8.08 18.11 -34.68
C TYR A 471 -6.86 18.11 -35.62
N ASP A 472 -6.07 17.03 -35.68
CA ASP A 472 -4.88 16.95 -36.54
C ASP A 472 -5.24 16.38 -37.92
N ASP A 473 -4.57 16.90 -38.96
CA ASP A 473 -4.86 16.58 -40.36
C ASP A 473 -4.59 15.09 -40.70
N ASP A 474 -3.93 14.36 -39.80
CA ASP A 474 -3.52 12.96 -39.96
C ASP A 474 -4.41 11.95 -39.20
N ASP A 475 -5.39 12.42 -38.44
CA ASP A 475 -6.34 11.57 -37.71
C ASP A 475 -7.32 10.85 -38.66
N ARG A 476 -7.65 9.59 -38.34
CA ARG A 476 -8.44 8.70 -39.21
C ARG A 476 -9.40 7.80 -38.44
N LEU A 477 -10.68 7.85 -38.79
CA LEU A 477 -11.65 6.83 -38.41
C LEU A 477 -11.88 5.85 -39.58
N VAL A 478 -11.62 4.56 -39.34
CA VAL A 478 -11.76 3.46 -40.29
C VAL A 478 -12.87 2.53 -39.87
N LEU A 479 -13.99 2.55 -40.58
CA LEU A 479 -15.11 1.65 -40.35
C LEU A 479 -15.05 0.47 -41.33
N ALA A 480 -14.87 -0.74 -40.80
CA ALA A 480 -14.72 -1.98 -41.55
C ALA A 480 -15.91 -2.93 -41.26
N ALA A 481 -17.10 -2.56 -41.73
CA ALA A 481 -18.32 -3.36 -41.61
C ALA A 481 -19.14 -3.45 -42.92
N PRO A 482 -19.86 -4.57 -43.16
CA PRO A 482 -20.85 -4.71 -44.23
C PRO A 482 -22.15 -3.92 -43.98
N GLY A 483 -22.49 -3.65 -42.72
CA GLY A 483 -23.62 -2.82 -42.26
C GLY A 483 -23.13 -1.72 -41.32
N LEU A 484 -23.60 -0.50 -41.55
CA LEU A 484 -23.29 0.70 -40.75
C LEU A 484 -24.62 1.37 -40.46
N ALA A 485 -24.96 1.61 -39.20
CA ALA A 485 -26.19 2.31 -38.80
C ALA A 485 -25.84 3.46 -37.85
N GLY A 486 -26.63 4.54 -37.87
CA GLY A 486 -26.50 5.70 -36.99
C GLY A 486 -25.86 6.96 -37.57
N ASP A 487 -26.27 8.11 -37.01
CA ASP A 487 -25.74 9.43 -37.38
C ASP A 487 -24.38 9.62 -36.70
N VAL A 488 -23.34 9.83 -37.52
CA VAL A 488 -22.00 10.19 -37.02
C VAL A 488 -21.89 11.71 -37.10
N ASN A 489 -21.74 12.36 -35.94
CA ASN A 489 -21.30 13.75 -35.86
C ASN A 489 -19.81 13.73 -35.52
N TYR A 490 -18.98 14.15 -36.48
CA TYR A 490 -17.52 14.06 -36.40
C TYR A 490 -16.93 15.45 -36.67
N ASP A 491 -15.99 15.93 -35.86
CA ASP A 491 -15.41 17.27 -35.97
C ASP A 491 -13.91 17.21 -36.33
N THR A 492 -13.58 16.63 -37.49
CA THR A 492 -12.19 16.42 -37.93
C THR A 492 -12.04 16.64 -39.43
N SER A 493 -10.84 16.41 -39.98
CA SER A 493 -10.47 16.53 -41.41
C SER A 493 -10.37 15.21 -42.20
N THR A 494 -10.56 14.02 -41.60
CA THR A 494 -10.38 12.77 -42.40
C THR A 494 -11.17 11.55 -41.91
N LEU A 495 -12.33 11.27 -42.52
CA LEU A 495 -13.11 10.05 -42.28
C LEU A 495 -12.88 8.96 -43.37
N PHE A 496 -12.09 7.93 -43.06
CA PHE A 496 -11.78 6.85 -44.01
C PHE A 496 -12.71 5.62 -43.90
N VAL A 497 -13.88 5.63 -44.54
CA VAL A 497 -14.82 4.48 -44.49
C VAL A 497 -14.39 3.33 -45.43
N ARG A 498 -13.71 2.29 -44.92
CA ARG A 498 -13.26 1.15 -45.74
C ARG A 498 -14.23 -0.05 -45.68
N THR A 499 -15.32 0.01 -46.44
CA THR A 499 -16.24 -1.14 -46.62
C THR A 499 -15.66 -2.21 -47.58
N ASN A 500 -14.92 -3.19 -47.07
CA ASN A 500 -14.53 -4.38 -47.85
C ASN A 500 -15.61 -5.47 -47.74
N ALA A 501 -16.87 -5.15 -48.02
CA ALA A 501 -17.93 -6.15 -48.16
C ALA A 501 -19.11 -5.58 -48.95
N TYR A 502 -19.75 -6.45 -49.73
CA TYR A 502 -21.00 -6.19 -50.44
C TYR A 502 -22.01 -5.49 -49.52
N VAL A 503 -22.48 -4.32 -49.97
CA VAL A 503 -23.44 -3.48 -49.26
C VAL A 503 -24.77 -4.21 -49.13
N GLY A 504 -25.06 -4.68 -47.93
CA GLY A 504 -26.38 -5.13 -47.52
C GLY A 504 -26.81 -4.29 -46.32
N ALA A 505 -27.54 -3.20 -46.58
CA ALA A 505 -28.22 -2.32 -45.61
C ALA A 505 -27.30 -1.69 -44.53
N GLY A 506 -26.95 -0.41 -44.60
CA GLY A 506 -27.86 0.58 -44.01
C GLY A 506 -27.22 1.91 -43.56
N LEU A 507 -26.27 2.50 -44.32
CA LEU A 507 -25.65 3.79 -43.96
C LEU A 507 -26.68 4.87 -43.57
N ALA A 508 -26.58 5.39 -42.36
CA ALA A 508 -27.27 6.60 -41.89
C ALA A 508 -26.42 7.86 -42.18
N ASN A 509 -26.90 9.04 -41.76
CA ASN A 509 -26.34 10.32 -42.19
C ASN A 509 -24.96 10.52 -41.59
N ILE A 510 -23.99 10.91 -42.41
CA ILE A 510 -22.66 11.30 -41.95
C ILE A 510 -22.57 12.81 -42.06
N HIS A 511 -22.34 13.49 -40.93
CA HIS A 511 -22.08 14.92 -40.87
C HIS A 511 -20.66 15.12 -40.36
N LEU A 512 -19.82 15.71 -41.20
CA LEU A 512 -18.45 16.06 -40.84
C LEU A 512 -18.32 17.54 -40.44
N GLY A 513 -17.13 17.90 -39.96
CA GLY A 513 -16.84 19.09 -39.19
C GLY A 513 -16.57 20.32 -40.06
N ASP A 514 -15.67 21.20 -39.62
CA ASP A 514 -15.41 22.49 -40.26
C ASP A 514 -14.09 22.60 -41.03
N ARG A 515 -13.52 21.48 -41.51
CA ARG A 515 -12.23 21.41 -42.23
C ARG A 515 -12.22 20.39 -43.39
N ASP A 516 -11.22 20.51 -44.28
CA ASP A 516 -10.92 19.62 -45.42
C ASP A 516 -11.20 18.13 -45.10
N ASP A 517 -12.32 17.56 -45.52
CA ASP A 517 -12.72 16.20 -45.19
C ASP A 517 -12.57 15.20 -46.34
N PHE A 518 -12.07 13.99 -46.07
CA PHE A 518 -11.93 12.94 -47.09
C PHE A 518 -12.80 11.72 -46.82
N PHE A 519 -13.88 11.53 -47.58
CA PHE A 519 -14.68 10.31 -47.57
C PHE A 519 -14.10 9.27 -48.52
N THR A 520 -13.52 8.19 -48.03
CA THR A 520 -13.23 7.05 -48.91
C THR A 520 -14.44 6.12 -48.99
N ILE A 521 -14.95 5.84 -50.19
CA ILE A 521 -16.07 4.91 -50.42
C ILE A 521 -15.60 3.76 -51.31
N THR A 522 -15.72 2.54 -50.80
CA THR A 522 -15.30 1.32 -51.51
C THR A 522 -16.48 0.51 -52.08
N GLY A 523 -17.74 0.94 -51.86
CA GLY A 523 -18.98 0.27 -52.29
C GLY A 523 -20.07 1.22 -52.84
N GLN A 524 -21.31 0.73 -53.01
CA GLN A 524 -22.48 1.58 -53.31
C GLN A 524 -22.95 2.29 -52.03
N PRO A 525 -23.15 3.60 -52.02
CA PRO A 525 -23.81 4.25 -50.89
C PRO A 525 -25.29 3.82 -50.80
N LEU A 526 -25.90 3.92 -49.62
CA LEU A 526 -27.29 3.50 -49.40
C LEU A 526 -28.26 4.52 -49.98
N ALA A 527 -29.36 4.04 -50.58
CA ALA A 527 -30.47 4.91 -50.91
C ALA A 527 -31.06 5.56 -49.64
N GLY A 528 -31.08 6.90 -49.62
CA GLY A 528 -31.58 7.73 -48.54
C GLY A 528 -30.52 8.31 -47.59
N SER A 529 -29.25 7.90 -47.70
CA SER A 529 -28.19 8.42 -46.81
C SER A 529 -27.86 9.88 -47.13
N VAL A 530 -27.43 10.65 -46.13
CA VAL A 530 -26.85 11.98 -46.30
C VAL A 530 -25.34 11.90 -46.07
N LEU A 531 -24.55 12.49 -46.97
CA LEU A 531 -23.13 12.79 -46.79
C LEU A 531 -23.00 14.31 -46.74
N ASP A 532 -22.64 14.84 -45.59
CA ASP A 532 -22.51 16.28 -45.35
C ASP A 532 -21.07 16.61 -44.97
N GLY A 533 -20.40 17.46 -45.77
CA GLY A 533 -19.04 17.93 -45.51
C GLY A 533 -18.97 19.06 -44.47
N GLY A 534 -20.11 19.59 -44.03
CA GLY A 534 -20.17 20.63 -43.01
C GLY A 534 -20.21 22.06 -43.56
N THR A 535 -20.39 23.04 -42.67
CA THR A 535 -20.92 24.37 -43.04
C THR A 535 -19.88 25.50 -43.16
N GLN A 536 -18.56 25.22 -43.11
CA GLN A 536 -17.54 26.27 -43.08
C GLN A 536 -16.71 26.41 -44.36
N PHE A 537 -16.58 27.66 -44.79
CA PHE A 537 -16.08 28.14 -46.08
C PHE A 537 -14.55 28.00 -46.32
N SER A 538 -13.86 27.00 -45.76
CA SER A 538 -12.44 26.83 -46.07
C SER A 538 -11.94 25.39 -46.06
N ARG A 539 -12.34 24.60 -47.05
CA ARG A 539 -11.53 24.09 -48.18
C ARG A 539 -12.25 22.87 -48.81
N ASP A 540 -11.57 21.89 -49.44
CA ASP A 540 -12.13 20.94 -50.41
C ASP A 540 -12.55 19.60 -49.77
N ASP A 541 -13.84 19.38 -49.49
CA ASP A 541 -14.32 18.07 -49.02
C ASP A 541 -14.41 17.08 -50.19
N LEU A 542 -13.74 15.93 -50.05
CA LEU A 542 -13.47 15.00 -51.13
C LEU A 542 -14.03 13.60 -50.88
N ILE A 543 -14.89 13.13 -51.78
CA ILE A 543 -15.22 11.70 -51.87
C ILE A 543 -14.16 10.99 -52.73
N LEU A 544 -13.33 10.14 -52.14
CA LEU A 544 -12.43 9.22 -52.84
C LEU A 544 -13.09 7.85 -53.05
N THR A 545 -13.27 7.44 -54.29
CA THR A 545 -13.86 6.13 -54.61
C THR A 545 -12.78 5.13 -55.05
N GLN A 546 -12.74 3.95 -54.43
CA GLN A 546 -11.72 2.93 -54.71
C GLN A 546 -12.08 1.77 -55.66
N PRO A 547 -13.35 1.38 -55.90
CA PRO A 547 -13.62 0.23 -56.74
C PRO A 547 -13.59 0.61 -58.23
N GLY A 548 -12.99 -0.26 -59.05
CA GLY A 548 -13.25 -0.26 -60.50
C GLY A 548 -14.69 -0.69 -60.75
N GLY A 549 -15.60 0.27 -60.98
CA GLY A 549 -17.02 0.00 -61.17
C GLY A 549 -17.89 1.26 -61.26
N THR A 550 -19.20 1.06 -61.35
CA THR A 550 -20.19 2.15 -61.30
C THR A 550 -20.64 2.34 -59.86
N ILE A 551 -20.57 3.56 -59.31
CA ILE A 551 -21.13 3.95 -58.00
C ILE A 551 -22.32 4.88 -58.24
N ASP A 552 -23.47 4.54 -57.67
CA ASP A 552 -24.70 5.28 -57.83
C ASP A 552 -25.02 6.11 -56.58
N PHE A 553 -24.89 7.43 -56.69
CA PHE A 553 -25.25 8.39 -55.64
C PHE A 553 -26.67 8.94 -55.83
N THR A 554 -27.48 8.41 -56.75
CA THR A 554 -28.76 9.03 -57.10
C THR A 554 -29.77 9.08 -55.98
N ASP A 555 -29.68 8.17 -55.01
CA ASP A 555 -30.54 8.18 -53.84
C ASP A 555 -29.82 8.72 -52.59
N VAL A 556 -28.59 9.24 -52.73
CA VAL A 556 -27.80 9.85 -51.64
C VAL A 556 -28.02 11.35 -51.65
N THR A 557 -28.12 11.99 -50.50
CA THR A 557 -28.06 13.45 -50.39
C THR A 557 -26.60 13.84 -50.15
N LEU A 558 -26.04 14.68 -51.02
CA LEU A 558 -24.73 15.29 -50.80
C LEU A 558 -24.99 16.73 -50.33
N VAL A 559 -24.40 17.12 -49.21
CA VAL A 559 -24.46 18.47 -48.65
C VAL A 559 -23.04 18.94 -48.49
N ASP A 560 -22.72 20.12 -49.04
CA ASP A 560 -21.41 20.75 -48.87
C ASP A 560 -20.23 19.81 -49.14
N ILE A 561 -20.28 19.07 -50.26
CA ILE A 561 -19.17 18.25 -50.77
C ILE A 561 -18.60 18.91 -52.03
N GLU A 562 -17.34 19.32 -52.03
CA GLU A 562 -16.70 20.05 -53.14
C GLU A 562 -16.19 19.12 -54.25
N GLY A 563 -15.74 17.92 -53.90
CA GLY A 563 -14.97 17.08 -54.80
C GLY A 563 -15.37 15.61 -54.82
N LEU A 564 -15.39 15.03 -56.01
CA LEU A 564 -15.45 13.59 -56.21
C LEU A 564 -14.22 13.12 -56.98
N THR A 565 -13.45 12.22 -56.38
CA THR A 565 -12.22 11.67 -56.94
C THR A 565 -12.26 10.16 -57.04
N TRP A 566 -11.65 9.61 -58.09
CA TRP A 566 -11.44 8.16 -58.23
C TRP A 566 -9.96 7.80 -58.10
N SER A 567 -9.65 6.74 -57.35
CA SER A 567 -8.31 6.16 -57.35
C SER A 567 -8.09 5.10 -58.45
N GLN A 568 -9.15 4.69 -59.15
CA GLN A 568 -9.14 3.71 -60.25
C GLN A 568 -10.18 4.09 -61.32
N SER A 569 -10.13 3.50 -62.52
CA SER A 569 -11.15 3.76 -63.54
C SER A 569 -12.55 3.34 -63.08
N GLY A 570 -13.46 4.31 -62.88
CA GLY A 570 -14.83 4.09 -62.43
C GLY A 570 -15.84 4.99 -63.12
N THR A 571 -17.11 4.86 -62.72
CA THR A 571 -18.21 5.73 -63.16
C THR A 571 -19.02 6.11 -61.93
N ALA A 572 -19.33 7.39 -61.73
CA ALA A 572 -20.33 7.79 -60.74
C ALA A 572 -21.64 8.18 -61.44
N ILE A 573 -22.78 7.76 -60.89
CA ILE A 573 -24.11 8.23 -61.30
C ILE A 573 -24.56 9.24 -60.26
N LEU A 574 -24.84 10.45 -60.70
CA LEU A 574 -25.25 11.58 -59.87
C LEU A 574 -26.58 12.12 -60.41
N ARG A 575 -27.41 12.67 -59.52
CA ARG A 575 -28.54 13.52 -59.89
C ARG A 575 -28.04 14.89 -60.34
N GLY A 576 -28.85 15.58 -61.15
CA GLY A 576 -28.49 16.91 -61.66
C GLY A 576 -28.40 17.99 -60.59
N ASP A 577 -29.02 17.79 -59.43
CA ASP A 577 -28.97 18.68 -58.26
C ASP A 577 -27.74 18.45 -57.36
N GLN A 578 -26.99 17.36 -57.56
CA GLN A 578 -25.74 17.08 -56.86
C GLN A 578 -24.51 17.70 -57.54
N ILE A 579 -24.66 18.28 -58.74
CA ILE A 579 -23.56 18.81 -59.55
C ILE A 579 -23.70 20.32 -59.70
N GLY A 580 -22.77 21.07 -59.09
CA GLY A 580 -22.75 22.53 -59.10
C GLY A 580 -23.84 23.19 -58.24
N GLY A 581 -23.60 24.44 -57.84
CA GLY A 581 -24.41 25.15 -56.85
C GLY A 581 -23.57 25.54 -55.64
N SER A 582 -24.19 26.09 -54.59
CA SER A 582 -23.50 26.42 -53.34
C SER A 582 -23.30 25.22 -52.41
N SER A 583 -23.86 24.06 -52.74
CA SER A 583 -23.87 22.83 -51.92
C SER A 583 -23.73 21.54 -52.75
N GLY A 584 -23.30 21.66 -54.01
CA GLY A 584 -23.12 20.51 -54.91
C GLY A 584 -21.67 20.42 -55.39
N LEU A 585 -21.28 19.27 -55.93
CA LEU A 585 -19.91 18.97 -56.36
C LEU A 585 -19.35 20.08 -57.27
N SER A 586 -18.24 20.68 -56.84
CA SER A 586 -17.49 21.72 -57.54
C SER A 586 -16.51 21.15 -58.56
N TYR A 587 -15.96 19.96 -58.31
CA TYR A 587 -15.11 19.27 -59.26
C TYR A 587 -15.24 17.75 -59.18
N VAL A 588 -14.88 17.12 -60.30
CA VAL A 588 -14.86 15.67 -60.46
C VAL A 588 -13.55 15.32 -61.14
N GLN A 589 -12.65 14.65 -60.43
CA GLN A 589 -11.27 14.41 -60.89
C GLN A 589 -10.93 12.91 -60.86
N ASN A 590 -10.12 12.46 -61.82
CA ASN A 590 -9.48 11.15 -61.76
C ASN A 590 -8.05 11.38 -61.26
N LEU A 591 -7.66 10.71 -60.15
CA LEU A 591 -6.33 10.86 -59.54
C LEU A 591 -5.21 10.25 -60.40
#